data_AF-A0A1G0MM99-F1
#
_entry.id   AF-A0A1G0MM99-F1
#
_cell.length_a   1.000
_cell.length_b   1.000
_cell.length_c   1.000
_cell.angle_alpha   90.00
_cell.angle_beta   90.00
_cell.angle_gamma   90.00
#
_symmetry.space_group_name_H-M   'P 1'
#
loop_
_entity.id
_entity.type
_entity.pdbx_description
1 polymer ?
#
loop_
_entity_poly.entity_id
_entity_poly.type
_entity_poly.pdbx_seq_one_letter_code
_entity_poly.pdbx_strand_id
1 'polypeptide(L)'
;MKLSGQGVAALALAMHFPLLTPRRALASSGSWKFGVMADTQWRAGAYAGGEPGSCAVSVINALNKQFIHHDVKFAIQVGDLVDVESINGVRTLPVRAEAAQALYDAGIGFFPLRGNHEGSAIAAKELPLIFPQTKGYGPNVHAAGNFQSPVMPATASDPEGSRLNGLSYAFDYDNVRCVMMDQFIRADGSSFNGSTNNNAVDQVAWVDSVLASRPSDSHAFVFSHKNLIGQNHKDVLFGSGLASNAAARDEFISSLAANGVRFQIGGHDHMHHRSLVSTASGSSSVGQIICSSNSYKFYIPKAGDDGRETPLQQELFSIGYYIFTVDGPQVTVDFYSASHASEYGDLDLVLPPGSFVFHLRESFGYSLNGRQFQVRHGDSYTTVMDSFGGTAAAILGGINGNEETDYLTRPLTKTVNTGWAGAREEDNAASKVLRLWGMADNLSLWEKPSQGIDLTGYLPSAPESKKCDLYTLSLSYEESRVHGLHLGNGGYRLATRDAGGRWINAVESNFGGKGKFVKGSWHPGYPLGTYGIDPFTGTAWAVLNHEGEFAVVRLDD
;
A
#
# COMPACT_ATOMS: atom_id res chain seq x y z
N MET A 1 64.21 26.62 21.36
CA MET A 1 64.31 26.72 19.89
C MET A 1 63.45 25.59 19.31
N LYS A 2 62.39 25.98 18.58
CA LYS A 2 61.50 25.21 17.69
C LYS A 2 60.78 23.94 18.20
N LEU A 3 59.47 24.12 18.38
CA LEU A 3 58.40 23.12 18.23
C LEU A 3 58.16 22.79 16.74
N SER A 4 57.91 21.52 16.45
CA SER A 4 57.18 20.96 15.30
C SER A 4 57.06 19.45 15.58
N GLY A 5 55.96 18.73 15.41
CA GLY A 5 54.68 18.93 14.76
C GLY A 5 54.18 17.53 14.34
N GLN A 6 52.86 17.32 14.37
CA GLN A 6 52.12 16.10 13.99
C GLN A 6 52.14 14.98 15.05
N GLY A 7 51.01 14.40 15.51
CA GLY A 7 49.66 14.39 14.98
C GLY A 7 49.13 12.96 15.09
N VAL A 8 48.48 12.62 16.22
CA VAL A 8 47.73 11.37 16.37
C VAL A 8 46.31 11.76 16.74
N ALA A 9 45.51 12.06 15.72
CA ALA A 9 44.06 12.10 15.85
C ALA A 9 43.55 10.67 15.68
N ALA A 10 42.95 10.15 16.75
CA ALA A 10 42.35 8.83 16.79
C ALA A 10 41.26 8.70 15.72
N LEU A 11 41.36 7.63 14.95
CA LEU A 11 40.40 7.19 13.95
C LEU A 11 39.12 6.71 14.68
N ALA A 12 38.17 7.61 14.92
CA ALA A 12 36.82 7.23 15.30
C ALA A 12 36.07 6.83 14.02
N LEU A 13 36.08 5.53 13.71
CA LEU A 13 35.25 4.94 12.67
C LEU A 13 33.78 4.97 13.15
N ALA A 14 33.08 6.06 12.88
CA ALA A 14 31.64 6.16 13.09
C ALA A 14 30.93 5.29 12.03
N MET A 15 30.71 4.01 12.34
CA MET A 15 29.75 3.19 11.61
C MET A 15 28.35 3.79 11.84
N HIS A 16 27.91 4.63 10.91
CA HIS A 16 26.51 5.03 10.81
C HIS A 16 25.70 3.81 10.36
N PHE A 17 25.14 3.08 11.32
CA PHE A 17 24.07 2.13 11.03
C PHE A 17 22.85 2.93 10.58
N PRO A 18 22.30 2.72 9.37
CA PRO A 18 21.05 3.35 8.97
C PRO A 18 19.95 2.87 9.92
N LEU A 19 19.27 3.81 10.56
CA LEU A 19 18.24 3.54 11.56
C LEU A 19 17.20 2.55 11.01
N LEU A 20 17.09 1.40 11.68
CA LEU A 20 15.96 0.48 11.55
C LEU A 20 14.68 1.21 12.01
N THR A 21 13.62 1.14 11.23
CA THR A 21 12.33 1.73 11.60
C THR A 21 11.70 0.95 12.75
N PRO A 22 11.08 1.62 13.76
CA PRO A 22 10.54 0.92 14.92
C PRO A 22 9.34 0.03 14.53
N ARG A 23 9.33 -1.20 15.05
CA ARG A 23 8.23 -2.17 14.95
C ARG A 23 6.98 -1.60 15.63
N ARG A 24 5.82 -1.55 14.94
CA ARG A 24 4.53 -1.13 15.53
C ARG A 24 4.11 -2.07 16.68
N ALA A 25 3.36 -1.52 17.63
CA ALA A 25 2.71 -2.26 18.71
C ALA A 25 1.82 -3.41 18.17
N LEU A 26 1.87 -4.52 18.90
CA LEU A 26 1.41 -5.87 18.63
C LEU A 26 0.12 -6.00 17.80
N ALA A 27 0.31 -6.42 16.54
CA ALA A 27 -0.73 -7.12 15.80
C ALA A 27 -1.11 -8.42 16.53
N SER A 28 -2.31 -8.97 16.28
CA SER A 28 -2.74 -10.19 16.97
C SER A 28 -1.76 -11.34 16.77
N SER A 29 -1.79 -12.36 17.64
CA SER A 29 -0.90 -13.53 17.55
C SER A 29 -0.97 -14.30 16.23
N GLY A 30 -2.00 -14.05 15.40
CA GLY A 30 -2.14 -14.61 14.05
C GLY A 30 -1.82 -13.63 12.92
N SER A 31 -1.37 -12.41 13.22
CA SER A 31 -1.02 -11.44 12.19
C SER A 31 0.30 -11.78 11.51
N TRP A 32 0.36 -11.54 10.21
CA TRP A 32 1.53 -11.76 9.38
C TRP A 32 1.64 -10.68 8.30
N LYS A 33 2.76 -10.68 7.57
CA LYS A 33 3.08 -9.64 6.59
C LYS A 33 3.54 -10.17 5.25
N PHE A 34 3.29 -9.42 4.19
CA PHE A 34 3.97 -9.58 2.91
C PHE A 34 4.50 -8.25 2.39
N GLY A 35 5.56 -8.32 1.57
CA GLY A 35 6.19 -7.16 0.95
C GLY A 35 5.75 -6.95 -0.50
N VAL A 36 5.74 -5.70 -0.96
CA VAL A 36 5.57 -5.37 -2.39
C VAL A 36 6.61 -4.35 -2.82
N MET A 37 7.18 -4.54 -4.01
CA MET A 37 8.04 -3.58 -4.73
C MET A 37 7.71 -3.62 -6.22
N ALA A 38 8.16 -2.63 -6.99
CA ALA A 38 7.96 -2.56 -8.43
C ALA A 38 9.17 -1.93 -9.12
N ASP A 39 9.26 -2.11 -10.44
CA ASP A 39 10.14 -1.36 -11.34
C ASP A 39 11.61 -1.39 -10.86
N THR A 40 12.30 -2.52 -11.01
CA THR A 40 13.72 -2.67 -10.61
C THR A 40 14.68 -2.63 -11.80
N GLN A 41 14.21 -2.12 -12.93
CA GLN A 41 15.00 -1.99 -14.14
C GLN A 41 16.11 -0.96 -13.98
N TRP A 42 17.26 -1.22 -14.59
CA TRP A 42 18.42 -0.33 -14.55
C TRP A 42 19.07 -0.16 -15.91
N ARG A 43 19.77 0.96 -16.11
CA ARG A 43 20.52 1.21 -17.35
C ARG A 43 21.50 0.08 -17.66
N ALA A 44 21.69 -0.20 -18.95
CA ALA A 44 22.70 -1.13 -19.44
C ALA A 44 23.96 -0.41 -19.98
N GLY A 45 25.04 -1.17 -20.18
CA GLY A 45 26.23 -0.72 -20.88
C GLY A 45 27.05 0.33 -20.13
N ALA A 46 27.61 1.31 -20.85
CA ALA A 46 28.50 2.33 -20.28
C ALA A 46 27.86 3.21 -19.21
N TYR A 47 26.52 3.26 -19.16
CA TYR A 47 25.74 4.05 -18.22
C TYR A 47 25.12 3.22 -17.09
N ALA A 48 25.52 1.95 -16.95
CA ALA A 48 24.98 1.07 -15.91
C ALA A 48 25.37 1.52 -14.48
N GLY A 49 26.37 2.39 -14.33
CA GLY A 49 26.75 2.91 -13.01
C GLY A 49 27.24 1.83 -12.04
N GLY A 50 27.69 0.68 -12.56
CA GLY A 50 28.11 -0.48 -11.77
C GLY A 50 27.02 -1.53 -11.53
N GLU A 51 25.76 -1.26 -11.89
CA GLU A 51 24.68 -2.22 -11.74
C GLU A 51 24.72 -3.32 -12.82
N PRO A 52 24.62 -4.60 -12.45
CA PRO A 52 24.72 -5.70 -13.39
C PRO A 52 23.40 -5.97 -14.12
N GLY A 53 23.50 -6.49 -15.35
CA GLY A 53 22.37 -7.10 -16.05
C GLY A 53 21.15 -6.21 -16.24
N SER A 54 21.33 -4.89 -16.38
CA SER A 54 20.22 -3.92 -16.45
C SER A 54 19.22 -4.01 -15.29
N CYS A 55 19.70 -4.37 -14.10
CA CYS A 55 18.90 -4.60 -12.91
C CYS A 55 19.45 -3.76 -11.75
N ALA A 56 18.58 -3.13 -10.96
CA ALA A 56 18.94 -2.22 -9.87
C ALA A 56 19.35 -3.00 -8.59
N VAL A 57 20.41 -3.81 -8.67
CA VAL A 57 20.82 -4.73 -7.61
C VAL A 57 21.13 -4.03 -6.29
N SER A 58 21.75 -2.83 -6.29
CA SER A 58 21.99 -2.10 -5.03
C SER A 58 20.69 -1.69 -4.34
N VAL A 59 19.69 -1.25 -5.11
CA VAL A 59 18.36 -0.89 -4.63
C VAL A 59 17.66 -2.15 -4.11
N ILE A 60 17.60 -3.21 -4.91
CA ILE A 60 17.00 -4.51 -4.53
C ILE A 60 17.60 -5.03 -3.21
N ASN A 61 18.92 -4.98 -3.06
CA ASN A 61 19.59 -5.42 -1.82
C ASN A 61 19.19 -4.59 -0.59
N ALA A 62 18.95 -3.29 -0.76
CA ALA A 62 18.45 -2.43 0.31
C ALA A 62 17.01 -2.81 0.68
N LEU A 63 16.13 -3.03 -0.31
CA LEU A 63 14.74 -3.41 -0.09
C LEU A 63 14.61 -4.82 0.51
N ASN A 64 15.40 -5.79 0.05
CA ASN A 64 15.42 -7.14 0.61
C ASN A 64 15.72 -7.12 2.12
N LYS A 65 16.66 -6.27 2.56
CA LYS A 65 16.94 -6.08 3.99
C LYS A 65 15.72 -5.56 4.74
N GLN A 66 14.93 -4.69 4.14
CA GLN A 66 13.69 -4.19 4.75
C GLN A 66 12.63 -5.29 4.86
N PHE A 67 12.43 -6.08 3.81
CA PHE A 67 11.49 -7.21 3.85
C PHE A 67 11.88 -8.25 4.91
N ILE A 68 13.16 -8.59 5.00
CA ILE A 68 13.69 -9.47 6.05
C ILE A 68 13.48 -8.85 7.43
N HIS A 69 13.78 -7.55 7.60
CA HIS A 69 13.61 -6.85 8.87
C HIS A 69 12.14 -6.82 9.33
N HIS A 70 11.21 -6.69 8.40
CA HIS A 70 9.77 -6.70 8.69
C HIS A 70 9.20 -8.10 8.93
N ASP A 71 9.99 -9.17 8.79
CA ASP A 71 9.56 -10.58 8.88
C ASP A 71 8.38 -10.89 7.94
N VAL A 72 8.49 -10.41 6.69
CA VAL A 72 7.49 -10.74 5.67
C VAL A 72 7.60 -12.23 5.28
N LYS A 73 6.46 -12.84 4.92
CA LYS A 73 6.40 -14.26 4.54
C LYS A 73 6.67 -14.48 3.06
N PHE A 74 6.33 -13.49 2.25
CA PHE A 74 6.72 -13.43 0.85
C PHE A 74 6.82 -11.97 0.40
N ALA A 75 7.48 -11.76 -0.74
CA ALA A 75 7.53 -10.49 -1.44
C ALA A 75 7.01 -10.65 -2.87
N ILE A 76 6.21 -9.69 -3.34
CA ILE A 76 5.75 -9.60 -4.72
C ILE A 76 6.51 -8.49 -5.43
N GLN A 77 6.95 -8.76 -6.66
CA GLN A 77 7.49 -7.72 -7.54
C GLN A 77 6.58 -7.47 -8.75
N VAL A 78 6.18 -6.20 -8.91
CA VAL A 78 5.21 -5.76 -9.91
C VAL A 78 5.89 -5.27 -11.18
N GLY A 79 6.42 -6.23 -11.95
CA GLY A 79 6.97 -6.00 -13.28
C GLY A 79 8.31 -5.26 -13.33
N ASP A 80 8.75 -5.05 -14.58
CA ASP A 80 10.00 -4.43 -14.99
C ASP A 80 11.18 -4.86 -14.12
N LEU A 81 11.46 -6.15 -14.21
CA LEU A 81 12.51 -6.82 -13.45
C LEU A 81 13.90 -6.36 -13.88
N VAL A 82 14.06 -6.10 -15.18
CA VAL A 82 15.29 -5.66 -15.87
C VAL A 82 14.93 -4.64 -16.96
N ASP A 83 15.86 -3.82 -17.44
CA ASP A 83 15.55 -2.81 -18.48
C ASP A 83 15.64 -3.38 -19.90
N VAL A 84 16.51 -4.36 -20.11
CA VAL A 84 16.63 -5.02 -21.41
C VAL A 84 16.75 -6.50 -21.18
N GLU A 85 16.09 -7.32 -21.99
CA GLU A 85 16.10 -8.76 -21.79
C GLU A 85 17.45 -9.44 -22.10
N SER A 86 18.35 -8.76 -22.81
CA SER A 86 19.71 -9.26 -23.06
C SER A 86 20.72 -8.14 -23.27
N ILE A 87 21.94 -8.36 -22.79
CA ILE A 87 23.10 -7.50 -23.04
C ILE A 87 24.18 -8.37 -23.72
N ASN A 88 24.61 -7.99 -24.92
CA ASN A 88 25.62 -8.74 -25.69
C ASN A 88 25.30 -10.24 -25.84
N GLY A 89 24.01 -10.57 -26.03
CA GLY A 89 23.54 -11.95 -26.18
C GLY A 89 23.35 -12.72 -24.87
N VAL A 90 23.69 -12.14 -23.72
CA VAL A 90 23.49 -12.75 -22.39
C VAL A 90 22.15 -12.30 -21.82
N ARG A 91 21.31 -13.24 -21.37
CA ARG A 91 20.01 -12.96 -20.74
C ARG A 91 20.21 -12.29 -19.38
N THR A 92 19.36 -11.32 -19.07
CA THR A 92 19.49 -10.46 -17.89
C THR A 92 18.58 -10.85 -16.73
N LEU A 93 17.42 -11.47 -17.00
CA LEU A 93 16.50 -11.95 -15.95
C LEU A 93 17.15 -12.83 -14.88
N PRO A 94 18.14 -13.70 -15.18
CA PRO A 94 18.87 -14.44 -14.15
C PRO A 94 19.54 -13.55 -13.08
N VAL A 95 19.96 -12.33 -13.42
CA VAL A 95 20.55 -11.39 -12.45
C VAL A 95 19.54 -10.97 -11.39
N ARG A 96 18.28 -10.72 -11.80
CA ARG A 96 17.22 -10.42 -10.84
C ARG A 96 16.91 -11.62 -9.95
N ALA A 97 16.94 -12.83 -10.50
CA ALA A 97 16.72 -14.05 -9.72
C ALA A 97 17.83 -14.30 -8.69
N GLU A 98 19.09 -14.07 -9.06
CA GLU A 98 20.23 -14.09 -8.13
C GLU A 98 20.05 -13.07 -7.00
N ALA A 99 19.60 -11.86 -7.33
CA ALA A 99 19.29 -10.84 -6.32
C ALA A 99 18.10 -11.20 -5.41
N ALA A 100 17.27 -12.19 -5.75
CA ALA A 100 16.22 -12.71 -4.86
C ALA A 100 16.77 -13.71 -3.82
N GLN A 101 18.00 -14.21 -3.98
CA GLN A 101 18.55 -15.28 -3.13
C GLN A 101 18.54 -14.91 -1.64
N ALA A 102 18.83 -13.66 -1.29
CA ALA A 102 18.77 -13.19 0.08
C ALA A 102 17.39 -13.36 0.74
N LEU A 103 16.31 -13.28 -0.03
CA LEU A 103 14.95 -13.55 0.46
C LEU A 103 14.75 -15.05 0.69
N TYR A 104 15.14 -15.89 -0.27
CA TYR A 104 15.03 -17.35 -0.14
C TYR A 104 15.83 -17.89 1.05
N ASP A 105 17.04 -17.37 1.27
CA ASP A 105 17.89 -17.74 2.40
C ASP A 105 17.26 -17.37 3.75
N ALA A 106 16.41 -16.33 3.76
CA ALA A 106 15.61 -15.91 4.91
C ALA A 106 14.26 -16.66 5.02
N GLY A 107 13.97 -17.61 4.13
CA GLY A 107 12.70 -18.35 4.11
C GLY A 107 11.52 -17.55 3.55
N ILE A 108 11.79 -16.51 2.75
CA ILE A 108 10.81 -15.59 2.19
C ILE A 108 10.59 -15.93 0.72
N GLY A 109 9.35 -16.25 0.34
CA GLY A 109 8.99 -16.49 -1.06
C GLY A 109 9.10 -15.21 -1.90
N PHE A 110 9.43 -15.34 -3.18
CA PHE A 110 9.50 -14.20 -4.10
C PHE A 110 8.62 -14.47 -5.33
N PHE A 111 7.60 -13.64 -5.57
CA PHE A 111 6.60 -13.86 -6.60
C PHE A 111 6.57 -12.68 -7.59
N PRO A 112 7.25 -12.80 -8.74
CA PRO A 112 7.27 -11.75 -9.75
C PRO A 112 6.15 -11.88 -10.77
N LEU A 113 5.78 -10.77 -11.39
CA LEU A 113 5.13 -10.75 -12.72
C LEU A 113 5.96 -9.93 -13.71
N ARG A 114 5.71 -10.07 -15.02
CA ARG A 114 6.43 -9.33 -16.06
C ARG A 114 6.00 -7.88 -16.13
N GLY A 115 6.91 -7.00 -16.55
CA GLY A 115 6.55 -5.69 -17.10
C GLY A 115 6.79 -5.58 -18.59
N ASN A 116 6.66 -4.38 -19.16
CA ASN A 116 6.85 -4.19 -20.59
C ASN A 116 8.30 -4.42 -21.02
N HIS A 117 9.27 -4.31 -20.10
CA HIS A 117 10.67 -4.61 -20.38
C HIS A 117 10.96 -6.13 -20.48
N GLU A 118 10.04 -6.97 -20.00
CA GLU A 118 10.03 -8.43 -20.21
C GLU A 118 8.91 -8.87 -21.18
N GLY A 119 8.49 -7.98 -22.08
CA GLY A 119 7.26 -8.17 -22.84
C GLY A 119 7.29 -9.24 -23.94
N SER A 120 8.44 -9.87 -24.23
CA SER A 120 8.58 -10.79 -25.37
C SER A 120 8.10 -12.22 -25.08
N ALA A 121 7.90 -13.01 -26.14
CA ALA A 121 7.65 -14.45 -26.04
C ALA A 121 8.84 -15.22 -25.44
N ILE A 122 10.06 -14.69 -25.53
CA ILE A 122 11.26 -15.33 -24.98
C ILE A 122 11.23 -15.18 -23.46
N ALA A 123 11.02 -13.96 -22.96
CA ALA A 123 10.85 -13.72 -21.53
C ALA A 123 9.63 -14.48 -20.95
N ALA A 124 8.55 -14.60 -21.72
CA ALA A 124 7.38 -15.41 -21.35
C ALA A 124 7.73 -16.90 -21.10
N LYS A 125 8.66 -17.47 -21.87
CA LYS A 125 9.14 -18.85 -21.66
C LYS A 125 10.14 -18.94 -20.52
N GLU A 126 10.97 -17.92 -20.36
CA GLU A 126 12.07 -17.88 -19.41
C GLU A 126 11.61 -17.65 -17.97
N LEU A 127 10.67 -16.73 -17.74
CA LEU A 127 10.28 -16.33 -16.38
C LEU A 127 9.83 -17.54 -15.52
N PRO A 128 8.93 -18.43 -15.97
CA PRO A 128 8.51 -19.55 -15.14
C PRO A 128 9.57 -20.65 -14.97
N LEU A 129 10.68 -20.61 -15.72
CA LEU A 129 11.83 -21.50 -15.52
C LEU A 129 12.77 -20.94 -14.45
N ILE A 130 12.98 -19.62 -14.46
CA ILE A 130 13.82 -18.92 -13.49
C ILE A 130 13.11 -18.81 -12.13
N PHE A 131 11.80 -18.61 -12.14
CA PHE A 131 10.95 -18.48 -10.96
C PHE A 131 9.89 -19.60 -10.94
N PRO A 132 10.28 -20.87 -10.73
CA PRO A 132 9.36 -22.00 -10.78
C PRO A 132 8.20 -21.91 -9.77
N GLN A 133 8.36 -21.12 -8.72
CA GLN A 133 7.32 -20.83 -7.74
C GLN A 133 6.10 -20.12 -8.34
N THR A 134 6.20 -19.46 -9.50
CA THR A 134 5.01 -18.90 -10.18
C THR A 134 4.06 -19.99 -10.69
N LYS A 135 4.54 -21.24 -10.78
CA LYS A 135 3.75 -22.45 -11.08
C LYS A 135 3.44 -23.28 -9.83
N GLY A 136 3.81 -22.80 -8.64
CA GLY A 136 3.73 -23.57 -7.40
C GLY A 136 4.79 -24.66 -7.28
N TYR A 137 5.94 -24.51 -7.95
CA TYR A 137 7.02 -25.50 -7.93
C TYR A 137 8.28 -25.00 -7.23
N GLY A 138 9.08 -25.95 -6.73
CA GLY A 138 10.39 -25.68 -6.14
C GLY A 138 10.32 -25.30 -4.65
N PRO A 139 11.49 -25.15 -4.00
CA PRO A 139 11.58 -24.93 -2.56
C PRO A 139 11.12 -23.53 -2.12
N ASN A 140 11.09 -22.57 -3.04
CA ASN A 140 10.81 -21.15 -2.75
C ASN A 140 9.31 -20.80 -2.73
N VAL A 141 8.44 -21.80 -2.87
CA VAL A 141 6.98 -21.66 -2.70
C VAL A 141 6.61 -21.47 -1.22
N HIS A 142 7.39 -22.07 -0.32
CA HIS A 142 7.14 -22.11 1.12
C HIS A 142 5.70 -22.53 1.44
N ALA A 143 4.95 -21.73 2.21
CA ALA A 143 3.59 -22.04 2.63
C ALA A 143 2.50 -21.57 1.64
N ALA A 144 2.88 -20.96 0.51
CA ALA A 144 1.91 -20.61 -0.53
C ALA A 144 1.32 -21.88 -1.16
N GLY A 145 0.04 -21.84 -1.50
CA GLY A 145 -0.69 -22.98 -2.05
C GLY A 145 -1.76 -22.56 -3.05
N ASN A 146 -2.57 -23.54 -3.48
CA ASN A 146 -3.71 -23.32 -4.39
C ASN A 146 -3.34 -22.54 -5.68
N PHE A 147 -2.22 -22.92 -6.29
CA PHE A 147 -1.74 -22.27 -7.51
C PHE A 147 -2.69 -22.53 -8.68
N GLN A 148 -3.08 -21.47 -9.36
CA GLN A 148 -3.98 -21.51 -10.52
C GLN A 148 -3.45 -20.61 -11.62
N SER A 149 -3.65 -20.98 -12.87
CA SER A 149 -3.38 -20.16 -14.05
C SER A 149 -4.55 -20.26 -15.03
N PRO A 150 -4.79 -19.24 -15.88
CA PRO A 150 -5.84 -19.32 -16.88
C PRO A 150 -5.51 -20.39 -17.92
N VAL A 151 -6.50 -21.24 -18.21
CA VAL A 151 -6.45 -22.16 -19.35
C VAL A 151 -7.11 -21.47 -20.52
N MET A 152 -6.30 -21.14 -21.52
CA MET A 152 -6.74 -20.37 -22.67
C MET A 152 -7.29 -21.29 -23.77
N PRO A 153 -8.12 -20.81 -24.71
CA PRO A 153 -8.60 -21.64 -25.83
C PRO A 153 -7.43 -22.29 -26.57
N ALA A 154 -7.52 -23.59 -26.84
CA ALA A 154 -6.46 -24.37 -27.48
C ALA A 154 -6.11 -23.81 -28.86
N THR A 155 -4.82 -23.83 -29.20
CA THR A 155 -4.31 -23.49 -30.54
C THR A 155 -3.47 -24.64 -31.09
N ALA A 156 -3.11 -24.59 -32.37
CA ALA A 156 -2.23 -25.61 -32.95
C ALA A 156 -0.83 -25.65 -32.29
N SER A 157 -0.35 -24.52 -31.77
CA SER A 157 0.94 -24.39 -31.09
C SER A 157 0.86 -24.57 -29.57
N ASP A 158 -0.34 -24.59 -28.98
CA ASP A 158 -0.61 -24.74 -27.56
C ASP A 158 -1.93 -25.51 -27.36
N PRO A 159 -1.93 -26.84 -27.56
CA PRO A 159 -3.14 -27.66 -27.50
C PRO A 159 -3.75 -27.75 -26.10
N GLU A 160 -2.97 -27.49 -25.05
CA GLU A 160 -3.40 -27.54 -23.65
C GLU A 160 -3.89 -26.18 -23.13
N GLY A 161 -3.76 -25.09 -23.91
CA GLY A 161 -4.14 -23.74 -23.46
C GLY A 161 -3.21 -23.16 -22.39
N SER A 162 -1.99 -23.70 -22.29
CA SER A 162 -1.02 -23.47 -21.21
C SER A 162 -0.15 -22.23 -21.39
N ARG A 163 -0.32 -21.45 -22.46
CA ARG A 163 0.53 -20.30 -22.83
C ARG A 163 0.62 -19.14 -21.82
N LEU A 164 -0.19 -19.13 -20.76
CA LEU A 164 -0.11 -18.20 -19.62
C LEU A 164 0.32 -18.87 -18.30
N ASN A 165 0.60 -20.17 -18.30
CA ASN A 165 0.96 -20.94 -17.10
C ASN A 165 2.24 -20.40 -16.44
N GLY A 166 2.12 -19.89 -15.22
CA GLY A 166 3.20 -19.23 -14.47
C GLY A 166 3.52 -17.79 -14.92
N LEU A 167 2.70 -17.21 -15.80
CA LEU A 167 2.76 -15.80 -16.20
C LEU A 167 1.61 -15.02 -15.59
N SER A 168 0.37 -15.46 -15.89
CA SER A 168 -0.81 -15.08 -15.13
C SER A 168 -1.13 -16.21 -14.18
N TYR A 169 -1.15 -15.92 -12.89
CA TYR A 169 -1.27 -16.95 -11.88
C TYR A 169 -1.88 -16.39 -10.61
N ALA A 170 -2.48 -17.25 -9.81
CA ALA A 170 -2.95 -16.92 -8.48
C ALA A 170 -2.41 -17.94 -7.48
N PHE A 171 -2.27 -17.52 -6.23
CA PHE A 171 -1.96 -18.41 -5.11
C PHE A 171 -2.63 -17.89 -3.85
N ASP A 172 -2.79 -18.80 -2.89
CA ASP A 172 -3.25 -18.49 -1.55
C ASP A 172 -2.06 -18.54 -0.58
N TYR A 173 -2.05 -17.62 0.38
CA TYR A 173 -1.19 -17.69 1.56
C TYR A 173 -2.05 -17.33 2.77
N ASP A 174 -2.24 -18.29 3.67
CA ASP A 174 -3.13 -18.15 4.82
C ASP A 174 -4.52 -17.62 4.40
N ASN A 175 -4.93 -16.45 4.87
CA ASN A 175 -6.22 -15.83 4.56
C ASN A 175 -6.14 -14.77 3.44
N VAL A 176 -5.20 -14.89 2.50
CA VAL A 176 -5.04 -14.00 1.35
C VAL A 176 -4.96 -14.79 0.04
N ARG A 177 -5.69 -14.31 -0.98
CA ARG A 177 -5.49 -14.68 -2.39
C ARG A 177 -4.76 -13.56 -3.14
N CYS A 178 -3.64 -13.90 -3.78
CA CYS A 178 -2.94 -13.01 -4.71
C CYS A 178 -3.22 -13.44 -6.14
N VAL A 179 -3.58 -12.51 -7.03
CA VAL A 179 -3.81 -12.77 -8.46
C VAL A 179 -2.90 -11.87 -9.28
N MET A 180 -2.05 -12.47 -10.12
CA MET A 180 -1.09 -11.80 -10.98
C MET A 180 -1.57 -11.92 -12.42
N MET A 181 -1.66 -10.78 -13.11
CA MET A 181 -2.09 -10.70 -14.51
C MET A 181 -0.92 -10.31 -15.41
N ASP A 182 -0.72 -11.09 -16.47
CA ASP A 182 0.28 -10.81 -17.50
C ASP A 182 -0.41 -10.23 -18.74
N GLN A 183 0.09 -9.12 -19.25
CA GLN A 183 -0.54 -8.38 -20.33
C GLN A 183 0.35 -8.26 -21.57
N PHE A 184 1.35 -9.14 -21.72
CA PHE A 184 2.37 -9.06 -22.76
C PHE A 184 2.33 -10.27 -23.69
N ILE A 185 3.26 -10.35 -24.65
CA ILE A 185 3.29 -11.45 -25.64
C ILE A 185 3.38 -12.78 -24.89
N ARG A 186 2.52 -13.73 -25.28
CA ARG A 186 2.40 -15.04 -24.62
C ARG A 186 3.56 -15.96 -24.97
N ALA A 187 3.70 -17.06 -24.23
CA ALA A 187 4.79 -18.01 -24.45
C ALA A 187 4.79 -18.62 -25.87
N ASP A 188 3.64 -18.79 -26.50
CA ASP A 188 3.53 -19.29 -27.88
C ASP A 188 3.70 -18.19 -28.96
N GLY A 189 3.97 -16.95 -28.55
CA GLY A 189 4.06 -15.79 -29.43
C GLY A 189 2.71 -15.18 -29.82
N SER A 190 1.60 -15.74 -29.36
CA SER A 190 0.27 -15.21 -29.68
C SER A 190 -0.08 -13.94 -28.89
N SER A 191 -1.10 -13.22 -29.37
CA SER A 191 -1.71 -12.08 -28.71
C SER A 191 -3.22 -12.10 -28.95
N PHE A 192 -3.98 -11.56 -28.00
CA PHE A 192 -5.42 -11.41 -28.10
C PHE A 192 -5.78 -10.46 -29.24
N ASN A 193 -6.60 -10.93 -30.19
CA ASN A 193 -6.96 -10.21 -31.40
C ASN A 193 -5.78 -9.60 -32.16
N GLY A 194 -4.62 -10.26 -32.13
CA GLY A 194 -3.42 -9.82 -32.85
C GLY A 194 -2.73 -8.56 -32.29
N SER A 195 -3.12 -8.08 -31.10
CA SER A 195 -2.51 -6.91 -30.47
C SER A 195 -1.91 -7.25 -29.12
N THR A 196 -0.62 -6.99 -28.96
CA THR A 196 0.11 -7.23 -27.71
C THR A 196 -0.40 -6.37 -26.55
N ASN A 197 -1.08 -5.26 -26.84
CA ASN A 197 -1.64 -4.38 -25.81
C ASN A 197 -2.99 -4.86 -25.26
N ASN A 198 -3.64 -5.83 -25.90
CA ASN A 198 -4.99 -6.26 -25.53
C ASN A 198 -5.01 -7.56 -24.69
N ASN A 199 -3.83 -8.07 -24.29
CA ASN A 199 -3.69 -9.43 -23.77
C ASN A 199 -4.33 -9.68 -22.40
N ALA A 200 -4.77 -8.64 -21.69
CA ALA A 200 -5.55 -8.76 -20.45
C ALA A 200 -7.04 -9.04 -20.69
N VAL A 201 -7.57 -8.76 -21.90
CA VAL A 201 -9.02 -8.78 -22.17
C VAL A 201 -9.63 -10.17 -21.96
N ASP A 202 -8.99 -11.23 -22.45
CA ASP A 202 -9.49 -12.60 -22.33
C ASP A 202 -9.10 -13.30 -21.03
N GLN A 203 -8.55 -12.55 -20.05
CA GLN A 203 -8.27 -13.05 -18.71
C GLN A 203 -9.31 -12.61 -17.68
N VAL A 204 -10.17 -11.63 -18.01
CA VAL A 204 -11.14 -11.03 -17.08
C VAL A 204 -12.04 -12.10 -16.44
N ALA A 205 -12.60 -13.01 -17.24
CA ALA A 205 -13.45 -14.09 -16.76
C ALA A 205 -12.71 -15.08 -15.83
N TRP A 206 -11.44 -15.34 -16.11
CA TRP A 206 -10.62 -16.19 -15.23
C TRP A 206 -10.35 -15.49 -13.90
N VAL A 207 -10.01 -14.19 -13.92
CA VAL A 207 -9.82 -13.41 -12.68
C VAL A 207 -11.09 -13.41 -11.85
N ASP A 208 -12.26 -13.17 -12.46
CA ASP A 208 -13.54 -13.22 -11.77
C ASP A 208 -13.79 -14.58 -11.09
N SER A 209 -13.60 -15.68 -11.83
CA SER A 209 -13.75 -17.04 -11.31
C SER A 209 -12.77 -17.35 -10.17
N VAL A 210 -11.51 -16.95 -10.32
CA VAL A 210 -10.47 -17.16 -9.29
C VAL A 210 -10.78 -16.33 -8.07
N LEU A 211 -11.26 -15.10 -8.21
CA LEU A 211 -11.68 -14.31 -7.07
C LEU A 211 -12.90 -14.96 -6.41
N ALA A 212 -13.97 -15.25 -7.16
CA ALA A 212 -15.24 -15.76 -6.63
C ALA A 212 -15.11 -17.09 -5.88
N SER A 213 -14.09 -17.90 -6.18
CA SER A 213 -13.83 -19.18 -5.52
C SER A 213 -13.07 -19.08 -4.19
N ARG A 214 -12.72 -17.86 -3.73
CA ARG A 214 -11.99 -17.68 -2.47
C ARG A 214 -12.89 -17.86 -1.24
N PRO A 215 -12.35 -18.26 -0.08
CA PRO A 215 -13.09 -18.23 1.19
C PRO A 215 -13.64 -16.83 1.49
N SER A 216 -14.86 -16.73 2.02
CA SER A 216 -15.53 -15.44 2.28
C SER A 216 -14.83 -14.58 3.35
N ASP A 217 -14.02 -15.19 4.20
CA ASP A 217 -13.21 -14.58 5.25
C ASP A 217 -11.76 -14.29 4.82
N SER A 218 -11.47 -14.42 3.52
CA SER A 218 -10.16 -14.12 2.94
C SER A 218 -10.11 -12.78 2.22
N HIS A 219 -8.93 -12.17 2.23
CA HIS A 219 -8.61 -10.98 1.45
C HIS A 219 -8.18 -11.35 0.04
N ALA A 220 -8.28 -10.41 -0.89
CA ALA A 220 -7.74 -10.58 -2.23
C ALA A 220 -7.02 -9.32 -2.72
N PHE A 221 -5.89 -9.53 -3.41
CA PHE A 221 -5.09 -8.49 -4.05
C PHE A 221 -4.81 -8.88 -5.50
N VAL A 222 -4.99 -7.93 -6.43
CA VAL A 222 -4.78 -8.16 -7.85
C VAL A 222 -3.64 -7.30 -8.35
N PHE A 223 -2.69 -7.91 -9.05
CA PHE A 223 -1.45 -7.29 -9.51
C PHE A 223 -1.38 -7.33 -11.04
N SER A 224 -1.00 -6.22 -11.63
CA SER A 224 -0.65 -6.15 -13.06
C SER A 224 0.37 -5.05 -13.24
N HIS A 225 1.31 -5.18 -14.17
CA HIS A 225 2.36 -4.18 -14.26
C HIS A 225 1.84 -2.81 -14.69
N LYS A 226 1.01 -2.75 -15.75
CA LYS A 226 0.39 -1.47 -16.11
C LYS A 226 -0.86 -1.20 -15.27
N ASN A 227 -1.12 0.08 -15.11
CA ASN A 227 -2.17 0.63 -14.28
C ASN A 227 -3.54 0.55 -14.99
N LEU A 228 -4.65 0.66 -14.23
CA LEU A 228 -5.98 0.89 -14.81
C LEU A 228 -6.06 2.28 -15.44
N ILE A 229 -5.49 3.28 -14.77
CA ILE A 229 -5.26 4.64 -15.26
C ILE A 229 -3.85 5.06 -14.85
N GLY A 230 -2.98 5.30 -15.84
CA GLY A 230 -1.61 5.81 -15.60
C GLY A 230 -1.59 7.32 -15.38
N GLN A 231 -0.66 7.76 -14.52
CA GLN A 231 -0.34 9.16 -14.28
C GLN A 231 0.56 9.75 -15.37
N ASN A 232 1.62 9.05 -15.80
CA ASN A 232 2.47 9.46 -16.92
C ASN A 232 2.08 8.73 -18.20
N HIS A 233 2.10 7.40 -18.17
CA HIS A 233 1.84 6.57 -19.34
C HIS A 233 0.34 6.48 -19.63
N LYS A 234 -0.01 6.34 -20.91
CA LYS A 234 -1.41 6.24 -21.36
C LYS A 234 -1.75 4.86 -21.88
N ASP A 235 -0.75 4.04 -22.17
CA ASP A 235 -0.94 2.61 -22.23
C ASP A 235 -1.20 2.06 -20.82
N VAL A 236 -2.21 1.22 -20.73
CA VAL A 236 -2.82 0.74 -19.49
C VAL A 236 -3.01 -0.77 -19.57
N LEU A 237 -3.50 -1.38 -18.49
CA LEU A 237 -3.78 -2.82 -18.42
C LEU A 237 -4.56 -3.35 -19.63
N PHE A 238 -5.52 -2.55 -20.11
CA PHE A 238 -6.46 -2.93 -21.16
C PHE A 238 -6.15 -2.32 -22.53
N GLY A 239 -4.96 -1.77 -22.79
CA GLY A 239 -4.59 -1.35 -24.14
C GLY A 239 -3.54 -0.26 -24.24
N SER A 240 -3.31 0.24 -25.45
CA SER A 240 -2.32 1.30 -25.73
C SER A 240 -2.81 2.71 -25.39
N GLY A 241 -3.96 2.83 -24.72
CA GLY A 241 -4.64 4.10 -24.47
C GLY A 241 -5.82 3.91 -23.52
N LEU A 242 -6.19 4.94 -22.76
CA LEU A 242 -7.28 4.92 -21.77
C LEU A 242 -8.63 4.49 -22.35
N ALA A 243 -8.93 4.79 -23.61
CA ALA A 243 -10.17 4.40 -24.28
C ALA A 243 -10.18 2.96 -24.80
N SER A 244 -9.05 2.25 -24.74
CA SER A 244 -8.93 0.89 -25.28
C SER A 244 -9.71 -0.11 -24.43
N ASN A 245 -10.42 -1.03 -25.09
CA ASN A 245 -11.14 -2.15 -24.47
C ASN A 245 -11.97 -1.74 -23.23
N ALA A 246 -12.64 -0.58 -23.30
CA ALA A 246 -13.36 0.01 -22.17
C ALA A 246 -14.37 -0.94 -21.52
N ALA A 247 -15.06 -1.77 -22.32
CA ALA A 247 -16.01 -2.77 -21.80
C ALA A 247 -15.33 -3.81 -20.91
N ALA A 248 -14.20 -4.38 -21.34
CA ALA A 248 -13.45 -5.38 -20.57
C ALA A 248 -12.84 -4.78 -19.29
N ARG A 249 -12.38 -3.54 -19.35
CA ARG A 249 -11.90 -2.80 -18.18
C ARG A 249 -13.03 -2.57 -17.16
N ASP A 250 -14.20 -2.15 -17.62
CA ASP A 250 -15.34 -1.90 -16.74
C ASP A 250 -15.90 -3.21 -16.15
N GLU A 251 -15.92 -4.29 -16.92
CA GLU A 251 -16.23 -5.65 -16.44
C GLU A 251 -15.22 -6.08 -15.37
N PHE A 252 -13.92 -5.86 -15.59
CA PHE A 252 -12.88 -6.15 -14.63
C PHE A 252 -13.04 -5.36 -13.33
N ILE A 253 -13.23 -4.03 -13.39
CA ILE A 253 -13.45 -3.19 -12.20
C ILE A 253 -14.70 -3.67 -11.44
N SER A 254 -15.76 -4.02 -12.16
CA SER A 254 -17.00 -4.55 -11.56
C SER A 254 -16.76 -5.90 -10.87
N SER A 255 -15.98 -6.80 -11.50
CA SER A 255 -15.56 -8.07 -10.91
C SER A 255 -14.75 -7.87 -9.64
N LEU A 256 -13.75 -6.97 -9.65
CA LEU A 256 -12.95 -6.63 -8.47
C LEU A 256 -13.84 -6.13 -7.32
N ALA A 257 -14.74 -5.19 -7.61
CA ALA A 257 -15.64 -4.62 -6.62
C ALA A 257 -16.63 -5.66 -6.05
N ALA A 258 -17.25 -6.47 -6.91
CA ALA A 258 -18.17 -7.54 -6.51
C ALA A 258 -17.47 -8.61 -5.66
N ASN A 259 -16.18 -8.83 -5.91
CA ASN A 259 -15.32 -9.71 -5.15
C ASN A 259 -14.59 -9.02 -4.00
N GLY A 260 -15.02 -7.83 -3.57
CA GLY A 260 -14.47 -7.17 -2.38
C GLY A 260 -12.96 -6.87 -2.44
N VAL A 261 -12.35 -6.91 -3.64
CA VAL A 261 -10.95 -6.53 -3.84
C VAL A 261 -10.84 -5.04 -3.56
N ARG A 262 -9.93 -4.66 -2.66
CA ARG A 262 -9.72 -3.25 -2.33
C ARG A 262 -8.63 -2.59 -3.14
N PHE A 263 -7.63 -3.35 -3.55
CA PHE A 263 -6.47 -2.83 -4.27
C PHE A 263 -6.17 -3.65 -5.51
N GLN A 264 -6.21 -3.00 -6.66
CA GLN A 264 -5.42 -3.37 -7.84
C GLN A 264 -4.08 -2.63 -7.75
N ILE A 265 -2.98 -3.36 -7.95
CA ILE A 265 -1.63 -2.87 -7.67
C ILE A 265 -0.79 -2.96 -8.95
N GLY A 266 -0.24 -1.83 -9.37
CA GLY A 266 0.62 -1.70 -10.55
C GLY A 266 1.94 -1.00 -10.29
N GLY A 267 2.78 -0.93 -11.33
CA GLY A 267 4.06 -0.22 -11.35
C GLY A 267 4.06 0.74 -12.53
N HIS A 268 5.04 0.62 -13.43
CA HIS A 268 5.10 1.22 -14.77
C HIS A 268 5.28 2.75 -14.81
N ASP A 269 4.68 3.46 -13.86
CA ASP A 269 4.66 4.92 -13.80
C ASP A 269 5.65 5.50 -12.77
N HIS A 270 6.36 4.63 -12.04
CA HIS A 270 7.55 4.99 -11.29
C HIS A 270 7.30 6.06 -10.21
N MET A 271 6.14 5.98 -9.56
CA MET A 271 5.72 6.90 -8.51
C MET A 271 4.74 6.20 -7.57
N HIS A 272 4.76 6.59 -6.31
CA HIS A 272 3.69 6.17 -5.43
C HIS A 272 2.46 7.03 -5.73
N HIS A 273 1.36 6.40 -6.14
CA HIS A 273 0.10 7.08 -6.35
C HIS A 273 -1.06 6.18 -5.95
N ARG A 274 -1.97 6.70 -5.12
CA ARG A 274 -3.22 6.01 -4.78
C ARG A 274 -4.40 6.76 -5.36
N SER A 275 -5.33 6.01 -5.92
CA SER A 275 -6.57 6.55 -6.45
C SER A 275 -7.73 5.56 -6.30
N LEU A 276 -8.95 6.05 -6.47
CA LEU A 276 -10.09 5.21 -6.82
C LEU A 276 -10.32 5.29 -8.33
N VAL A 277 -10.46 4.15 -8.98
CA VAL A 277 -10.80 4.08 -10.41
C VAL A 277 -12.20 3.49 -10.55
N SER A 278 -13.07 4.22 -11.24
CA SER A 278 -14.47 3.84 -11.44
C SER A 278 -14.75 3.30 -12.84
N THR A 279 -15.78 2.46 -12.93
CA THR A 279 -16.45 2.14 -14.21
C THR A 279 -16.98 3.41 -14.86
N ALA A 280 -17.19 3.43 -16.17
CA ALA A 280 -17.72 4.61 -16.87
C ALA A 280 -19.09 5.08 -16.33
N SER A 281 -19.90 4.16 -15.80
CA SER A 281 -21.20 4.48 -15.17
C SER A 281 -21.09 4.98 -13.72
N GLY A 282 -19.91 4.90 -13.10
CA GLY A 282 -19.73 5.15 -11.67
C GLY A 282 -20.34 4.09 -10.75
N SER A 283 -20.86 2.98 -11.29
CA SER A 283 -21.57 1.94 -10.52
C SER A 283 -20.66 1.09 -9.64
N SER A 284 -19.39 0.95 -10.02
CA SER A 284 -18.37 0.22 -9.28
C SER A 284 -17.05 0.99 -9.29
N SER A 285 -16.25 0.81 -8.25
CA SER A 285 -14.89 1.34 -8.16
C SER A 285 -13.98 0.40 -7.40
N VAL A 286 -12.68 0.54 -7.65
CA VAL A 286 -11.61 -0.18 -6.94
C VAL A 286 -10.49 0.80 -6.60
N GLY A 287 -9.78 0.55 -5.50
CA GLY A 287 -8.55 1.26 -5.22
C GLY A 287 -7.44 0.83 -6.18
N GLN A 288 -6.71 1.79 -6.71
CA GLN A 288 -5.48 1.58 -7.45
C GLN A 288 -4.30 2.02 -6.59
N ILE A 289 -3.24 1.21 -6.56
CA ILE A 289 -1.92 1.60 -6.07
C ILE A 289 -0.96 1.50 -7.24
N ILE A 290 -0.39 2.62 -7.64
CA ILE A 290 0.82 2.66 -8.47
C ILE A 290 1.99 2.65 -7.51
N CYS A 291 2.88 1.67 -7.67
CA CYS A 291 4.04 1.50 -6.81
C CYS A 291 5.16 2.49 -7.15
N SER A 292 5.86 2.96 -6.12
CA SER A 292 7.09 3.75 -6.24
C SER A 292 8.14 3.04 -7.09
N SER A 293 8.92 3.82 -7.83
CA SER A 293 10.06 3.34 -8.62
C SER A 293 11.13 2.71 -7.74
N ASN A 294 11.69 1.58 -8.17
CA ASN A 294 12.96 1.07 -7.65
C ASN A 294 14.02 1.00 -8.76
N SER A 295 13.82 1.86 -9.77
CA SER A 295 14.57 1.89 -11.02
C SER A 295 15.46 3.12 -11.06
N TYR A 296 16.06 3.35 -12.21
CA TYR A 296 16.75 4.60 -12.50
C TYR A 296 15.82 5.72 -13.00
N LYS A 297 14.58 5.43 -13.43
CA LYS A 297 13.67 6.44 -14.03
C LYS A 297 12.65 6.93 -13.02
N PHE A 298 12.33 8.22 -13.03
CA PHE A 298 11.30 8.82 -12.17
C PHE A 298 10.44 9.78 -12.99
N TYR A 299 9.18 9.40 -13.22
CA TYR A 299 8.30 10.12 -14.11
C TYR A 299 7.48 11.20 -13.43
N ILE A 300 7.11 12.21 -14.22
CA ILE A 300 6.18 13.26 -13.81
C ILE A 300 4.77 12.97 -14.34
N PRO A 301 3.70 13.10 -13.54
CA PRO A 301 2.33 12.98 -14.04
C PRO A 301 2.04 13.89 -15.24
N LYS A 302 1.31 13.37 -16.22
CA LYS A 302 0.83 14.07 -17.42
C LYS A 302 -0.69 14.17 -17.40
N ALA A 303 -1.20 15.35 -17.75
CA ALA A 303 -2.64 15.58 -17.87
C ALA A 303 -3.32 14.57 -18.81
N GLY A 304 -4.64 14.41 -18.64
CA GLY A 304 -5.46 13.49 -19.42
C GLY A 304 -5.64 12.15 -18.72
N ASP A 305 -6.35 12.16 -17.61
CA ASP A 305 -7.20 11.03 -17.24
C ASP A 305 -8.50 11.09 -18.08
N ASP A 306 -9.32 10.04 -18.05
CA ASP A 306 -10.61 10.03 -18.72
C ASP A 306 -11.78 10.28 -17.75
N GLY A 307 -11.52 11.03 -16.67
CA GLY A 307 -12.52 11.50 -15.70
C GLY A 307 -12.99 10.46 -14.67
N ARG A 308 -12.40 9.26 -14.67
CA ARG A 308 -12.84 8.13 -13.81
C ARG A 308 -11.94 7.87 -12.61
N GLU A 309 -10.85 8.61 -12.51
CA GLU A 309 -9.93 8.56 -11.40
C GLU A 309 -10.27 9.61 -10.34
N THR A 310 -10.26 9.21 -9.06
CA THR A 310 -10.27 10.13 -7.93
C THR A 310 -8.97 9.98 -7.16
N PRO A 311 -8.06 10.97 -7.17
CA PRO A 311 -6.78 10.87 -6.49
C PRO A 311 -6.94 10.89 -4.97
N LEU A 312 -6.15 10.05 -4.30
CA LEU A 312 -6.14 9.91 -2.85
C LEU A 312 -4.81 10.39 -2.27
N GLN A 313 -3.67 10.00 -2.86
CA GLN A 313 -2.32 10.30 -2.35
C GLN A 313 -1.31 10.26 -3.48
N GLN A 314 -0.22 11.02 -3.36
CA GLN A 314 0.87 10.94 -4.32
C GLN A 314 2.23 11.25 -3.68
N GLU A 315 3.22 10.41 -3.97
CA GLU A 315 4.62 10.68 -3.69
C GLU A 315 5.45 10.41 -4.95
N LEU A 316 6.14 11.45 -5.42
CA LEU A 316 7.00 11.41 -6.59
C LEU A 316 8.47 11.31 -6.16
N PHE A 317 9.33 10.86 -7.08
CA PHE A 317 10.79 10.97 -6.95
C PHE A 317 11.36 10.29 -5.68
N SER A 318 10.79 9.14 -5.30
CA SER A 318 11.28 8.35 -4.17
C SER A 318 11.42 6.88 -4.52
N ILE A 319 12.40 6.23 -3.90
CA ILE A 319 12.57 4.78 -3.95
C ILE A 319 11.79 4.18 -2.80
N GLY A 320 10.96 3.18 -3.04
CA GLY A 320 10.04 2.73 -2.00
C GLY A 320 9.51 1.31 -2.11
N TYR A 321 8.95 0.87 -0.98
CA TYR A 321 8.38 -0.46 -0.80
C TYR A 321 7.15 -0.40 0.12
N TYR A 322 6.37 -1.47 0.09
CA TYR A 322 5.13 -1.58 0.84
C TYR A 322 5.16 -2.80 1.76
N ILE A 323 4.63 -2.65 2.97
CA ILE A 323 4.39 -3.74 3.90
C ILE A 323 2.90 -3.87 4.14
N PHE A 324 2.34 -4.99 3.69
CA PHE A 324 0.96 -5.35 3.97
C PHE A 324 0.94 -6.21 5.21
N THR A 325 0.34 -5.70 6.29
CA THR A 325 0.07 -6.45 7.52
C THR A 325 -1.36 -6.94 7.48
N VAL A 326 -1.54 -8.26 7.51
CA VAL A 326 -2.82 -8.94 7.56
C VAL A 326 -3.06 -9.37 9.01
N ASP A 327 -4.18 -8.95 9.58
CA ASP A 327 -4.58 -9.28 10.95
C ASP A 327 -6.07 -9.68 10.96
N GLY A 328 -6.32 -10.98 10.73
CA GLY A 328 -7.66 -11.51 10.56
C GLY A 328 -8.43 -10.74 9.48
N PRO A 329 -9.57 -10.09 9.79
CA PRO A 329 -10.34 -9.34 8.81
C PRO A 329 -9.74 -7.97 8.46
N GLN A 330 -8.63 -7.55 9.06
CA GLN A 330 -8.06 -6.21 8.87
C GLN A 330 -6.77 -6.28 8.05
N VAL A 331 -6.59 -5.31 7.16
CA VAL A 331 -5.35 -5.11 6.41
C VAL A 331 -4.86 -3.69 6.64
N THR A 332 -3.59 -3.55 7.01
CA THR A 332 -2.88 -2.27 7.01
C THR A 332 -1.74 -2.33 6.02
N VAL A 333 -1.63 -1.30 5.19
CA VAL A 333 -0.55 -1.11 4.24
C VAL A 333 0.27 0.07 4.72
N ASP A 334 1.56 -0.18 4.94
CA ASP A 334 2.54 0.86 5.24
C ASP A 334 3.42 1.07 4.01
N PHE A 335 3.48 2.31 3.51
CA PHE A 335 4.38 2.73 2.45
C PHE A 335 5.62 3.39 3.05
N TYR A 336 6.78 2.86 2.69
CA TYR A 336 8.07 3.39 3.08
C TYR A 336 8.83 3.86 1.85
N SER A 337 9.50 5.00 1.95
CA SER A 337 10.38 5.46 0.88
C SER A 337 11.63 6.15 1.40
N ALA A 338 12.61 6.23 0.52
CA ALA A 338 13.90 6.85 0.71
C ALA A 338 14.20 7.80 -0.45
N SER A 339 15.02 8.81 -0.19
CA SER A 339 15.55 9.67 -1.24
C SER A 339 16.40 8.85 -2.22
N HIS A 340 16.28 9.16 -3.51
CA HIS A 340 17.19 8.68 -4.54
C HIS A 340 18.51 9.49 -4.62
N ALA A 341 18.79 10.32 -3.62
CA ALA A 341 20.03 11.12 -3.50
C ALA A 341 20.31 12.04 -4.71
N SER A 342 19.27 12.48 -5.40
CA SER A 342 19.33 13.52 -6.45
C SER A 342 18.25 14.56 -6.17
N GLU A 343 18.37 15.74 -6.78
CA GLU A 343 17.33 16.76 -6.74
C GLU A 343 16.04 16.26 -7.41
N TYR A 344 14.92 16.86 -7.06
CA TYR A 344 13.61 16.50 -7.62
C TYR A 344 13.50 16.85 -9.09
N GLY A 345 12.90 15.96 -9.88
CA GLY A 345 12.60 16.23 -11.29
C GLY A 345 12.44 14.97 -12.13
N ASP A 346 12.01 15.18 -13.39
CA ASP A 346 12.01 14.13 -14.41
C ASP A 346 13.46 13.79 -14.72
N LEU A 347 13.95 12.70 -14.13
CA LEU A 347 15.34 12.34 -14.19
C LEU A 347 15.52 10.84 -14.30
N ASP A 348 16.65 10.52 -14.92
CA ASP A 348 17.21 9.21 -14.93
C ASP A 348 18.49 9.21 -14.10
N LEU A 349 18.55 8.37 -13.06
CA LEU A 349 19.75 8.16 -12.30
C LEU A 349 20.87 7.58 -13.19
N VAL A 350 22.10 8.03 -12.89
CA VAL A 350 23.33 7.51 -13.51
C VAL A 350 24.05 6.55 -12.56
N LEU A 351 23.92 6.78 -11.26
CA LEU A 351 24.48 5.96 -10.19
C LEU A 351 23.36 5.59 -9.21
N PRO A 352 23.36 4.36 -8.65
CA PRO A 352 22.49 4.04 -7.54
C PRO A 352 22.84 4.90 -6.31
N PRO A 353 21.88 5.18 -5.42
CA PRO A 353 22.18 5.88 -4.16
C PRO A 353 23.22 5.13 -3.33
N GLY A 354 24.18 5.86 -2.76
CA GLY A 354 25.23 5.27 -1.91
C GLY A 354 24.73 4.77 -0.55
N SER A 355 23.55 5.21 -0.11
CA SER A 355 22.89 4.80 1.14
C SER A 355 21.38 4.98 1.05
N PHE A 356 20.63 4.20 1.81
CA PHE A 356 19.18 4.28 1.88
C PHE A 356 18.71 4.49 3.32
N VAL A 357 17.88 5.51 3.54
CA VAL A 357 17.18 5.74 4.80
C VAL A 357 15.69 5.76 4.49
N PHE A 358 15.00 4.69 4.85
CA PHE A 358 13.57 4.55 4.57
C PHE A 358 12.75 5.13 5.71
N HIS A 359 11.83 6.01 5.36
CA HIS A 359 10.88 6.64 6.26
C HIS A 359 9.47 6.12 6.00
N LEU A 360 8.68 5.93 7.06
CA LEU A 360 7.25 5.64 6.91
C LEU A 360 6.57 6.90 6.36
N ARG A 361 6.01 6.81 5.16
CA ARG A 361 5.39 7.95 4.46
C ARG A 361 3.88 7.88 4.47
N GLU A 362 3.32 6.68 4.42
CA GLU A 362 1.88 6.52 4.49
C GLU A 362 1.49 5.25 5.24
N SER A 363 0.36 5.30 5.94
CA SER A 363 -0.34 4.13 6.47
C SER A 363 -1.81 4.21 6.11
N PHE A 364 -2.33 3.19 5.44
CA PHE A 364 -3.73 3.08 5.08
C PHE A 364 -4.21 1.64 5.22
N GLY A 365 -5.50 1.38 5.05
CA GLY A 365 -6.01 0.04 5.30
C GLY A 365 -7.49 -0.12 5.02
N TYR A 366 -7.97 -1.33 5.23
CA TYR A 366 -9.38 -1.68 5.14
C TYR A 366 -9.68 -2.88 6.02
N SER A 367 -10.97 -3.23 6.10
CA SER A 367 -11.38 -4.48 6.73
C SER A 367 -12.52 -5.17 5.98
N LEU A 368 -12.56 -6.50 6.08
CA LEU A 368 -13.68 -7.34 5.59
C LEU A 368 -14.95 -7.16 6.43
N ASN A 369 -14.82 -6.72 7.68
CA ASN A 369 -15.96 -6.53 8.59
C ASN A 369 -16.27 -5.04 8.87
N GLY A 370 -15.71 -4.12 8.06
CA GLY A 370 -15.97 -2.69 8.17
C GLY A 370 -16.41 -2.07 6.84
N ARG A 371 -16.36 -0.75 6.77
CA ARG A 371 -16.88 0.06 5.67
C ARG A 371 -15.83 1.05 5.16
N GLN A 372 -16.01 1.48 3.92
CA GLN A 372 -15.22 2.54 3.30
C GLN A 372 -16.12 3.72 2.97
N PHE A 373 -15.67 4.92 3.27
CA PHE A 373 -16.35 6.18 3.02
C PHE A 373 -15.42 7.09 2.21
N GLN A 374 -15.95 7.73 1.19
CA GLN A 374 -15.24 8.77 0.45
C GLN A 374 -15.65 10.13 1.01
N VAL A 375 -14.67 10.93 1.42
CA VAL A 375 -14.89 12.29 1.92
C VAL A 375 -14.01 13.23 1.11
N ARG A 376 -14.64 13.96 0.17
CA ARG A 376 -13.91 14.89 -0.70
C ARG A 376 -13.42 16.09 0.10
N HIS A 377 -12.45 16.82 -0.44
CA HIS A 377 -12.06 18.11 0.11
C HIS A 377 -13.28 19.01 0.33
N GLY A 378 -13.43 19.55 1.54
CA GLY A 378 -14.55 20.39 1.95
C GLY A 378 -15.80 19.64 2.42
N ASP A 379 -15.88 18.32 2.23
CA ASP A 379 -17.03 17.51 2.69
C ASP A 379 -16.94 17.17 4.18
N SER A 380 -18.10 16.99 4.81
CA SER A 380 -18.18 16.60 6.22
C SER A 380 -17.87 15.12 6.44
N TYR A 381 -17.16 14.83 7.54
CA TYR A 381 -16.96 13.46 8.01
C TYR A 381 -18.21 12.81 8.63
N THR A 382 -19.31 13.55 8.81
CA THR A 382 -20.53 13.04 9.48
C THR A 382 -21.23 11.89 8.73
N THR A 383 -20.83 11.62 7.49
CA THR A 383 -21.27 10.45 6.72
C THR A 383 -20.62 9.14 7.20
N VAL A 384 -19.53 9.21 7.97
CA VAL A 384 -18.79 8.05 8.48
C VAL A 384 -19.52 7.46 9.69
N MET A 385 -20.24 6.38 9.45
CA MET A 385 -21.01 5.66 10.47
C MET A 385 -20.99 4.14 10.22
N ASP A 386 -20.69 3.37 11.25
CA ASP A 386 -20.60 1.92 11.17
C ASP A 386 -20.99 1.24 12.49
N SER A 387 -21.22 -0.07 12.47
CA SER A 387 -21.57 -0.82 13.67
C SER A 387 -21.15 -2.28 13.58
N PHE A 388 -20.72 -2.84 14.72
CA PHE A 388 -20.33 -4.24 14.82
C PHE A 388 -20.61 -4.78 16.22
N GLY A 389 -21.23 -5.96 16.31
CA GLY A 389 -21.37 -6.71 17.56
C GLY A 389 -22.02 -5.91 18.71
N GLY A 390 -23.03 -5.10 18.41
CA GLY A 390 -23.74 -4.25 19.38
C GLY A 390 -23.07 -2.90 19.71
N THR A 391 -21.89 -2.61 19.15
CA THR A 391 -21.24 -1.30 19.23
C THR A 391 -21.49 -0.51 17.95
N ALA A 392 -21.90 0.74 18.08
CA ALA A 392 -22.04 1.69 16.99
C ALA A 392 -20.93 2.76 17.08
N ALA A 393 -20.42 3.19 15.94
CA ALA A 393 -19.48 4.30 15.82
C ALA A 393 -19.98 5.33 14.81
N ALA A 394 -19.77 6.61 15.12
CA ALA A 394 -20.08 7.71 14.23
C ALA A 394 -19.07 8.86 14.41
N ILE A 395 -18.74 9.54 13.32
CA ILE A 395 -18.12 10.86 13.41
C ILE A 395 -19.23 11.91 13.54
N LEU A 396 -19.25 12.65 14.65
CA LEU A 396 -20.30 13.63 14.97
C LEU A 396 -20.03 15.00 14.34
N GLY A 397 -18.78 15.29 13.98
CA GLY A 397 -18.38 16.56 13.40
C GLY A 397 -16.96 16.51 12.86
N GLY A 398 -16.64 17.48 12.01
CA GLY A 398 -15.38 17.56 11.27
C GLY A 398 -15.62 17.65 9.75
N ILE A 399 -14.61 18.15 9.05
CA ILE A 399 -14.59 18.34 7.60
C ILE A 399 -13.21 17.89 7.11
N ASN A 400 -13.15 17.28 5.92
CA ASN A 400 -11.87 17.10 5.23
C ASN A 400 -11.35 18.47 4.79
N GLY A 401 -10.52 19.08 5.62
CA GLY A 401 -9.96 20.41 5.41
C GLY A 401 -8.57 20.37 4.78
N ASN A 402 -8.09 19.18 4.41
CA ASN A 402 -6.77 19.01 3.83
C ASN A 402 -6.71 19.67 2.44
N GLU A 403 -5.81 20.66 2.28
CA GLU A 403 -5.66 21.45 1.04
C GLU A 403 -4.64 20.84 0.07
N GLU A 404 -4.07 19.68 0.37
CA GLU A 404 -3.09 19.03 -0.49
C GLU A 404 -3.71 18.60 -1.81
N THR A 405 -2.88 18.66 -2.85
CA THR A 405 -3.23 18.26 -4.21
C THR A 405 -2.18 17.29 -4.73
N ASP A 406 -2.53 16.54 -5.76
CA ASP A 406 -1.51 15.86 -6.56
C ASP A 406 -0.74 16.86 -7.45
N TYR A 407 0.27 16.36 -8.18
CA TYR A 407 1.08 17.18 -9.09
C TYR A 407 0.26 17.93 -10.14
N LEU A 408 -0.89 17.39 -10.55
CA LEU A 408 -1.80 18.00 -11.52
C LEU A 408 -2.82 18.94 -10.87
N THR A 409 -2.62 19.29 -9.60
CA THR A 409 -3.46 20.21 -8.81
C THR A 409 -4.89 19.71 -8.55
N ARG A 410 -5.13 18.40 -8.69
CA ARG A 410 -6.42 17.80 -8.36
C ARG A 410 -6.54 17.68 -6.83
N PRO A 411 -7.67 18.12 -6.23
CA PRO A 411 -7.88 18.00 -4.79
C PRO A 411 -7.98 16.53 -4.37
N LEU A 412 -7.32 16.19 -3.27
CA LEU A 412 -7.27 14.82 -2.78
C LEU A 412 -8.53 14.47 -1.99
N THR A 413 -9.04 13.26 -2.23
CA THR A 413 -10.17 12.68 -1.47
C THR A 413 -9.62 11.76 -0.38
N LYS A 414 -10.25 11.75 0.79
CA LYS A 414 -9.96 10.76 1.83
C LYS A 414 -10.85 9.54 1.68
N THR A 415 -10.24 8.37 1.83
CA THR A 415 -10.95 7.09 1.97
C THR A 415 -10.90 6.69 3.44
N VAL A 416 -11.92 7.09 4.19
CA VAL A 416 -12.04 6.75 5.60
C VAL A 416 -12.52 5.31 5.69
N ASN A 417 -11.73 4.43 6.31
CA ASN A 417 -12.08 3.03 6.43
C ASN A 417 -12.26 2.66 7.91
N THR A 418 -13.30 1.89 8.20
CA THR A 418 -13.53 1.27 9.50
C THR A 418 -13.15 -0.21 9.45
N GLY A 419 -12.80 -0.76 10.60
CA GLY A 419 -12.61 -2.18 10.82
C GLY A 419 -12.86 -2.51 12.28
N TRP A 420 -13.21 -3.77 12.56
CA TRP A 420 -13.66 -4.13 13.91
C TRP A 420 -12.95 -5.36 14.45
N ALA A 421 -12.77 -5.37 15.77
CA ALA A 421 -12.33 -6.53 16.52
C ALA A 421 -13.15 -6.69 17.81
N GLY A 422 -13.21 -7.92 18.31
CA GLY A 422 -13.66 -8.16 19.68
C GLY A 422 -12.73 -7.47 20.68
N ALA A 423 -13.27 -7.01 21.80
CA ALA A 423 -12.45 -6.64 22.94
C ALA A 423 -11.84 -7.89 23.56
N ARG A 424 -10.58 -7.82 23.96
CA ARG A 424 -9.94 -8.88 24.75
C ARG A 424 -10.42 -8.79 26.20
N GLU A 425 -10.31 -9.89 26.94
CA GLU A 425 -10.74 -9.91 28.35
C GLU A 425 -9.93 -8.90 29.19
N GLU A 426 -8.63 -8.79 28.89
CA GLU A 426 -7.71 -7.86 29.54
C GLU A 426 -7.92 -6.38 29.17
N ASP A 427 -8.70 -6.08 28.13
CA ASP A 427 -8.88 -4.69 27.67
C ASP A 427 -9.77 -3.86 28.59
N ASN A 428 -10.55 -4.47 29.49
CA ASN A 428 -11.56 -3.79 30.32
C ASN A 428 -12.47 -2.85 29.52
N ALA A 429 -12.71 -3.19 28.25
CA ALA A 429 -13.47 -2.37 27.32
C ALA A 429 -14.97 -2.60 27.50
N ALA A 430 -15.77 -1.54 27.49
CA ALA A 430 -17.23 -1.58 27.46
C ALA A 430 -17.80 -1.55 26.02
N SER A 431 -16.95 -1.56 24.99
CA SER A 431 -17.36 -1.62 23.58
C SER A 431 -16.53 -2.66 22.82
N LYS A 432 -16.88 -2.88 21.55
CA LYS A 432 -15.94 -3.49 20.58
C LYS A 432 -14.83 -2.50 20.22
N VAL A 433 -13.75 -3.01 19.63
CA VAL A 433 -12.62 -2.19 19.19
C VAL A 433 -12.86 -1.79 17.74
N LEU A 434 -12.97 -0.49 17.51
CA LEU A 434 -12.98 0.11 16.18
C LEU A 434 -11.54 0.40 15.76
N ARG A 435 -11.18 0.15 14.51
CA ARG A 435 -10.01 0.71 13.87
C ARG A 435 -10.43 1.66 12.76
N LEU A 436 -9.81 2.83 12.72
CA LEU A 436 -10.06 3.88 11.76
C LEU A 436 -8.76 4.14 10.98
N TRP A 437 -8.87 4.19 9.66
CA TRP A 437 -7.79 4.55 8.73
C TRP A 437 -8.24 5.66 7.78
N GLY A 438 -7.27 6.33 7.16
CA GLY A 438 -7.48 7.28 6.07
C GLY A 438 -7.95 8.65 6.54
N MET A 439 -7.80 8.96 7.83
CA MET A 439 -8.00 10.30 8.35
C MET A 439 -6.72 11.12 8.24
N ALA A 440 -5.53 10.50 8.39
CA ALA A 440 -4.24 11.18 8.31
C ALA A 440 -4.16 12.13 7.11
N ASP A 441 -3.48 13.26 7.30
CA ASP A 441 -3.26 14.24 6.24
C ASP A 441 -2.66 13.57 5.01
N ASN A 442 -3.16 13.99 3.85
CA ASN A 442 -2.81 13.37 2.59
C ASN A 442 -1.31 13.56 2.32
N LEU A 443 -0.62 12.48 2.00
CA LEU A 443 0.75 12.48 1.53
C LEU A 443 0.79 13.15 0.16
N SER A 444 1.42 14.31 0.13
CA SER A 444 1.91 14.96 -1.06
C SER A 444 3.30 15.49 -0.77
N LEU A 445 4.34 15.01 -1.46
CA LEU A 445 5.65 15.68 -1.43
C LEU A 445 5.60 17.06 -2.12
N TRP A 446 4.49 17.36 -2.78
CA TRP A 446 4.17 18.62 -3.42
C TRP A 446 3.52 19.59 -2.42
N GLU A 447 4.18 19.83 -1.29
CA GLU A 447 3.73 20.84 -0.33
C GLU A 447 3.80 22.23 -1.01
N LYS A 448 2.68 22.64 -1.61
CA LYS A 448 2.38 24.02 -2.04
C LYS A 448 3.34 24.64 -3.08
N PRO A 449 3.28 24.26 -4.37
CA PRO A 449 3.89 25.07 -5.44
C PRO A 449 3.34 26.51 -5.46
N SER A 450 2.09 26.71 -5.02
CA SER A 450 1.45 28.02 -4.88
C SER A 450 2.07 28.89 -3.78
N GLN A 451 2.85 28.29 -2.87
CA GLN A 451 3.61 28.98 -1.82
C GLN A 451 5.11 29.04 -2.13
N GLY A 452 5.57 28.55 -3.29
CA GLY A 452 6.96 28.63 -3.73
C GLY A 452 7.94 27.82 -2.88
N ILE A 453 7.51 26.71 -2.28
CA ILE A 453 8.40 25.80 -1.57
C ILE A 453 9.15 24.97 -2.62
N ASP A 454 10.45 25.24 -2.73
CA ASP A 454 11.35 24.61 -3.68
C ASP A 454 11.55 23.14 -3.29
N LEU A 455 11.28 22.20 -4.21
CA LEU A 455 11.58 20.77 -4.06
C LEU A 455 13.10 20.54 -4.12
N THR A 456 13.82 21.05 -3.14
CA THR A 456 15.29 21.01 -3.11
C THR A 456 15.77 20.11 -1.98
N GLY A 457 16.83 19.35 -2.24
CA GLY A 457 17.48 18.48 -1.28
C GLY A 457 16.99 17.02 -1.26
N TYR A 458 17.55 16.25 -0.33
CA TYR A 458 17.32 14.81 -0.22
C TYR A 458 16.09 14.51 0.64
N LEU A 459 14.91 14.42 0.01
CA LEU A 459 13.68 13.96 0.70
C LEU A 459 13.19 12.60 0.17
N PRO A 460 12.35 11.87 0.93
CA PRO A 460 11.98 12.17 2.31
C PRO A 460 13.19 12.11 3.26
N SER A 461 13.20 12.99 4.25
CA SER A 461 14.24 13.06 5.29
C SER A 461 13.70 12.72 6.69
N ALA A 462 12.39 12.48 6.79
CA ALA A 462 11.69 12.13 8.02
C ALA A 462 10.42 11.29 7.73
N PRO A 463 9.90 10.56 8.73
CA PRO A 463 8.55 9.99 8.65
C PRO A 463 7.50 11.08 8.42
N GLU A 464 6.44 10.74 7.70
CA GLU A 464 5.30 11.63 7.50
C GLU A 464 4.50 11.83 8.79
N SER A 465 3.87 12.99 8.91
CA SER A 465 2.96 13.30 10.02
C SER A 465 1.78 12.33 10.05
N LYS A 466 1.39 11.89 11.25
CA LYS A 466 0.14 11.12 11.47
C LYS A 466 -1.03 11.99 11.91
N LYS A 467 -0.85 13.31 11.87
CA LYS A 467 -1.91 14.27 12.19
C LYS A 467 -3.01 14.17 11.15
N CYS A 468 -4.26 14.39 11.57
CA CYS A 468 -5.38 14.56 10.66
C CYS A 468 -6.15 15.85 10.96
N ASP A 469 -7.18 16.09 10.15
CA ASP A 469 -8.21 17.08 10.43
C ASP A 469 -8.83 16.91 11.82
N LEU A 470 -9.37 18.01 12.36
CA LEU A 470 -10.17 17.97 13.58
C LEU A 470 -11.50 17.24 13.31
N TYR A 471 -11.78 16.21 14.10
CA TYR A 471 -13.06 15.50 14.05
C TYR A 471 -13.52 15.09 15.45
N THR A 472 -14.79 14.72 15.59
CA THR A 472 -15.34 14.17 16.84
C THR A 472 -15.79 12.74 16.61
N LEU A 473 -15.13 11.78 17.26
CA LEU A 473 -15.53 10.37 17.23
C LEU A 473 -16.46 10.06 18.40
N SER A 474 -17.48 9.25 18.15
CA SER A 474 -18.36 8.68 19.18
C SER A 474 -18.49 7.18 19.01
N LEU A 475 -18.40 6.44 20.12
CA LEU A 475 -18.68 5.00 20.21
C LEU A 475 -19.77 4.77 21.25
N SER A 476 -20.71 3.87 20.96
CA SER A 476 -21.62 3.34 21.97
C SER A 476 -20.89 2.35 22.89
N TYR A 477 -21.41 2.17 24.10
CA TYR A 477 -20.94 1.17 25.05
C TYR A 477 -22.08 0.29 25.57
N GLU A 478 -21.72 -0.88 26.07
CA GLU A 478 -22.65 -1.80 26.71
C GLU A 478 -22.92 -1.37 28.16
N GLU A 479 -24.17 -0.99 28.45
CA GLU A 479 -24.56 -0.50 29.78
C GLU A 479 -24.27 -1.50 30.92
N SER A 480 -24.37 -2.80 30.63
CA SER A 480 -24.08 -3.87 31.59
C SER A 480 -22.61 -3.90 32.06
N ARG A 481 -21.70 -3.31 31.27
CA ARG A 481 -20.25 -3.33 31.50
C ARG A 481 -19.72 -2.03 32.10
N VAL A 482 -20.58 -1.06 32.37
CA VAL A 482 -20.23 0.21 33.01
C VAL A 482 -20.85 0.32 34.39
N HIS A 483 -20.13 0.99 35.31
CA HIS A 483 -20.64 1.29 36.65
C HIS A 483 -20.89 2.79 36.78
N GLY A 484 -22.07 3.18 37.27
CA GLY A 484 -22.51 4.58 37.34
C GLY A 484 -21.55 5.52 38.10
N LEU A 485 -20.85 5.02 39.11
CA LEU A 485 -19.82 5.78 39.85
C LEU A 485 -18.67 6.22 38.92
N HIS A 486 -18.24 5.35 38.00
CA HIS A 486 -17.15 5.60 37.07
C HIS A 486 -17.59 6.40 35.82
N LEU A 487 -18.90 6.48 35.55
CA LEU A 487 -19.44 7.37 34.51
C LEU A 487 -19.37 8.84 34.96
N GLY A 488 -19.51 9.10 36.28
CA GLY A 488 -19.57 10.44 36.84
C GLY A 488 -18.23 11.17 36.91
N ASN A 489 -17.13 10.44 36.99
CA ASN A 489 -15.77 10.98 37.19
C ASN A 489 -14.85 10.83 35.97
N GLY A 490 -15.35 10.32 34.84
CA GLY A 490 -14.55 10.08 33.63
C GLY A 490 -13.77 8.77 33.62
N GLY A 491 -14.05 7.83 34.54
CA GLY A 491 -13.41 6.51 34.58
C GLY A 491 -13.58 5.70 33.30
N TYR A 492 -14.74 5.81 32.63
CA TYR A 492 -14.92 5.31 31.26
C TYR A 492 -14.79 6.45 30.26
N ARG A 493 -13.97 6.25 29.22
CA ARG A 493 -13.74 7.22 28.16
C ARG A 493 -13.40 6.54 26.84
N LEU A 494 -13.47 7.29 25.75
CA LEU A 494 -12.92 6.84 24.48
C LEU A 494 -11.40 6.77 24.61
N ALA A 495 -10.83 5.59 24.37
CA ALA A 495 -9.43 5.28 24.54
C ALA A 495 -8.80 4.85 23.22
N THR A 496 -7.48 5.05 23.10
CA THR A 496 -6.63 4.56 22.00
C THR A 496 -5.42 3.82 22.56
N ARG A 497 -4.71 3.05 21.73
CA ARG A 497 -3.47 2.39 22.13
C ARG A 497 -2.25 3.29 21.91
N ASP A 498 -1.40 3.37 22.92
CA ASP A 498 -0.08 4.00 22.81
C ASP A 498 0.92 3.11 22.01
N ALA A 499 2.14 3.59 21.80
CA ALA A 499 3.19 2.83 21.12
C ALA A 499 3.61 1.53 21.85
N GLY A 500 3.27 1.40 23.14
CA GLY A 500 3.45 0.18 23.93
C GLY A 500 2.22 -0.75 23.90
N GLY A 501 1.16 -0.39 23.18
CA GLY A 501 -0.09 -1.15 23.09
C GLY A 501 -1.02 -0.96 24.27
N ARG A 502 -0.75 -0.04 25.20
CA ARG A 502 -1.59 0.22 26.37
C ARG A 502 -2.72 1.17 26.02
N TRP A 503 -3.91 0.93 26.56
CA TRP A 503 -5.02 1.88 26.45
C TRP A 503 -4.71 3.15 27.24
N ILE A 504 -4.83 4.29 26.55
CA ILE A 504 -4.72 5.63 27.10
C ILE A 504 -5.93 6.45 26.66
N ASN A 505 -6.20 7.58 27.30
CA ASN A 505 -7.28 8.45 26.85
C ASN A 505 -7.00 8.87 25.39
N ALA A 506 -8.00 8.77 24.50
CA ALA A 506 -7.80 9.07 23.09
C ALA A 506 -7.23 10.48 22.88
N VAL A 507 -7.67 11.45 23.69
CA VAL A 507 -7.20 12.84 23.57
C VAL A 507 -5.71 13.04 23.94
N GLU A 508 -5.07 12.07 24.60
CA GLU A 508 -3.63 12.13 24.91
C GLU A 508 -2.75 11.84 23.68
N SER A 509 -3.32 11.22 22.65
CA SER A 509 -2.65 11.01 21.35
C SER A 509 -2.86 12.15 20.36
N ASN A 510 -3.57 13.22 20.76
CA ASN A 510 -3.77 14.38 19.90
C ASN A 510 -2.47 15.15 19.68
N PHE A 511 -2.34 15.71 18.49
CA PHE A 511 -1.34 16.72 18.17
C PHE A 511 -1.80 18.08 18.74
N GLY A 512 -1.55 18.28 20.04
CA GLY A 512 -1.96 19.46 20.79
C GLY A 512 -3.34 19.35 21.44
N GLY A 513 -3.87 20.49 21.91
CA GLY A 513 -5.11 20.53 22.70
C GLY A 513 -4.88 20.30 24.19
N LYS A 514 -5.96 20.38 24.98
CA LYS A 514 -5.92 20.13 26.43
C LYS A 514 -7.08 19.24 26.83
N GLY A 515 -6.77 18.15 27.53
CA GLY A 515 -7.76 17.23 28.07
C GLY A 515 -8.81 17.95 28.91
N LYS A 516 -10.09 17.83 28.53
CA LYS A 516 -11.23 18.35 29.29
C LYS A 516 -12.38 17.35 29.26
N PHE A 517 -12.70 16.80 30.42
CA PHE A 517 -13.83 15.89 30.58
C PHE A 517 -15.16 16.65 30.61
N VAL A 518 -16.18 16.08 29.97
CA VAL A 518 -17.58 16.51 29.99
C VAL A 518 -18.47 15.31 30.26
N LYS A 519 -19.35 15.44 31.25
CA LYS A 519 -20.45 14.49 31.44
C LYS A 519 -21.68 15.00 30.67
N GLY A 520 -22.02 14.36 29.57
CA GLY A 520 -23.14 14.73 28.70
C GLY A 520 -22.82 14.60 27.22
N SER A 521 -23.79 14.99 26.39
CA SER A 521 -23.69 14.97 24.93
C SER A 521 -22.58 15.89 24.41
N TRP A 522 -22.04 15.53 23.24
CA TRP A 522 -21.20 16.44 22.48
C TRP A 522 -22.01 17.64 21.96
N HIS A 523 -21.35 18.79 21.85
CA HIS A 523 -21.88 19.97 21.17
C HIS A 523 -20.86 20.58 20.20
N PRO A 524 -21.30 21.12 19.05
CA PRO A 524 -20.44 21.88 18.16
C PRO A 524 -19.74 23.02 18.91
N GLY A 525 -18.43 23.16 18.73
CA GLY A 525 -17.60 24.20 19.36
C GLY A 525 -16.75 23.71 20.55
N TYR A 526 -16.88 22.45 20.98
CA TYR A 526 -15.91 21.87 21.90
C TYR A 526 -14.51 21.79 21.26
N PRO A 527 -13.46 22.35 21.92
CA PRO A 527 -12.12 22.40 21.34
C PRO A 527 -11.44 21.02 21.36
N LEU A 528 -10.39 20.88 20.54
CA LEU A 528 -9.50 19.72 20.52
C LEU A 528 -9.09 19.31 21.93
N GLY A 529 -9.24 18.02 22.23
CA GLY A 529 -8.94 17.45 23.55
C GLY A 529 -10.11 17.44 24.53
N THR A 530 -11.28 17.98 24.15
CA THR A 530 -12.51 17.75 24.91
C THR A 530 -13.00 16.32 24.66
N TYR A 531 -13.37 15.62 25.73
CA TYR A 531 -13.93 14.28 25.66
C TYR A 531 -15.05 14.14 26.67
N GLY A 532 -15.93 13.18 26.45
CA GLY A 532 -17.06 12.99 27.35
C GLY A 532 -17.70 11.63 27.25
N ILE A 533 -18.62 11.43 28.19
CA ILE A 533 -19.51 10.28 28.24
C ILE A 533 -20.92 10.79 28.45
N ASP A 534 -21.84 10.28 27.64
CA ASP A 534 -23.25 10.59 27.67
C ASP A 534 -24.04 9.36 28.15
N PRO A 535 -24.44 9.32 29.43
CA PRO A 535 -25.27 8.24 29.98
C PRO A 535 -26.68 8.18 29.41
N PHE A 536 -27.17 9.26 28.78
CA PHE A 536 -28.53 9.26 28.22
C PHE A 536 -28.58 8.53 26.87
N THR A 537 -27.53 8.66 26.07
CA THR A 537 -27.42 8.00 24.76
C THR A 537 -26.57 6.73 24.79
N GLY A 538 -25.90 6.43 25.91
CA GLY A 538 -25.03 5.27 26.02
C GLY A 538 -23.76 5.39 25.17
N THR A 539 -23.21 6.61 25.03
CA THR A 539 -22.04 6.86 24.17
C THR A 539 -20.88 7.53 24.90
N ALA A 540 -19.66 7.24 24.48
CA ALA A 540 -18.47 8.04 24.79
C ALA A 540 -18.00 8.74 23.51
N TRP A 541 -17.45 9.94 23.65
CA TRP A 541 -16.99 10.75 22.52
C TRP A 541 -15.72 11.52 22.84
N ALA A 542 -14.95 11.86 21.81
CA ALA A 542 -13.77 12.71 21.93
C ALA A 542 -13.54 13.56 20.68
N VAL A 543 -13.03 14.78 20.88
CA VAL A 543 -12.56 15.67 19.81
C VAL A 543 -11.08 15.38 19.55
N LEU A 544 -10.78 14.85 18.37
CA LEU A 544 -9.51 14.21 18.00
C LEU A 544 -8.88 14.83 16.74
N ASN A 545 -7.58 14.59 16.57
CA ASN A 545 -6.85 14.88 15.33
C ASN A 545 -5.78 13.81 15.01
N HIS A 546 -6.11 12.55 15.31
CA HIS A 546 -5.36 11.36 14.89
C HIS A 546 -6.31 10.22 14.54
N GLU A 547 -5.86 9.25 13.75
CA GLU A 547 -6.51 7.95 13.55
C GLU A 547 -5.94 6.87 14.47
N GLY A 548 -6.48 5.65 14.39
CA GLY A 548 -6.00 4.52 15.19
C GLY A 548 -7.08 3.55 15.61
N GLU A 549 -6.81 2.83 16.70
CA GLU A 549 -7.76 1.93 17.34
C GLU A 549 -8.48 2.65 18.48
N PHE A 550 -9.78 2.43 18.59
CA PHE A 550 -10.64 3.11 19.54
C PHE A 550 -11.58 2.13 20.22
N ALA A 551 -11.72 2.28 21.53
CA ALA A 551 -12.72 1.56 22.32
C ALA A 551 -13.17 2.43 23.49
N VAL A 552 -14.36 2.16 24.03
CA VAL A 552 -14.75 2.69 25.34
C VAL A 552 -14.12 1.83 26.40
N VAL A 553 -13.17 2.36 27.16
CA VAL A 553 -12.37 1.59 28.13
C VAL A 553 -12.45 2.25 29.50
N ARG A 554 -12.44 1.43 30.55
CA ARG A 554 -12.19 1.92 31.90
C ARG A 554 -10.68 2.09 32.10
N LEU A 555 -10.26 3.32 32.33
CA LEU A 555 -8.90 3.67 32.69
C LEU A 555 -8.85 4.04 34.19
N ASP A 556 -7.89 3.49 34.91
CA ASP A 556 -7.60 3.92 36.27
C ASP A 556 -6.56 5.04 36.17
N ASP A 557 -6.92 6.25 36.63
CA ASP A 557 -6.04 7.42 36.65
C ASP A 557 -4.98 7.35 37.76
#